data_AF-B2NHZ5-F1
#
_entry.id   AF-B2NHZ5-F1
#
_cell.length_a   1.000
_cell.length_b   1.000
_cell.length_c   1.000
_cell.angle_alpha   90.00
_cell.angle_beta   90.00
_cell.angle_gamma   90.00
#
_symmetry.space_group_name_H-M   'P 1'
#
loop_
_entity.id
_entity.type
_entity.pdbx_description
1 polymer ?
#
loop_
_entity_poly.entity_id
_entity_poly.type
_entity_poly.pdbx_seq_one_letter_code
_entity_poly.pdbx_strand_id
1 'polypeptide(L)'
;AGNLVSVPMQQEAFPNLKKEEWGPLKARVETYKGLIFANWDADAPDLETYLGEAKFYMDHMLDRTEAGTEAIPGVQKWVIPCNWKLAAEQFASDMYHAATTAHLSGILAGLPEEVDITDVAPPTTGIQFRAPWGGHGTGFYINDPALLLAITGPKIAEYNTQGPAAEKASERLGSIERGAQVTAEHMTI
;
A
#
# COMPACT_ATOMS: atom_id res chain seq x y z
N ALA A 1 -3.59 -26.40 4.35
CA ALA A 1 -5.06 -26.55 4.39
C ALA A 1 -5.65 -26.32 5.78
N GLY A 2 -4.98 -26.71 6.88
CA GLY A 2 -5.53 -26.54 8.24
C GLY A 2 -6.68 -27.50 8.56
N ASN A 3 -6.63 -28.72 8.02
CA ASN A 3 -7.59 -29.77 8.32
C ASN A 3 -7.16 -30.46 9.62
N LEU A 4 -8.11 -30.85 10.47
CA LEU A 4 -7.82 -31.72 11.59
C LEU A 4 -7.54 -33.14 11.06
N VAL A 5 -6.28 -33.55 11.02
CA VAL A 5 -5.89 -34.84 10.43
C VAL A 5 -5.82 -35.97 11.46
N SER A 6 -5.52 -35.63 12.71
CA SER A 6 -5.34 -36.60 13.79
C SER A 6 -5.78 -36.03 15.13
N VAL A 7 -6.39 -36.87 15.95
CA VAL A 7 -6.59 -36.62 17.38
C VAL A 7 -5.95 -37.79 18.14
N PRO A 8 -4.99 -37.57 19.03
CA PRO A 8 -4.45 -38.64 19.86
C PRO A 8 -5.57 -39.36 20.61
N MET A 9 -5.50 -40.70 20.69
CA MET A 9 -6.51 -41.55 21.34
C MET A 9 -7.94 -41.40 20.77
N GLN A 10 -8.09 -41.05 19.49
CA GLN A 10 -9.42 -40.84 18.88
C GLN A 10 -10.32 -42.06 19.05
N GLN A 11 -9.81 -43.28 18.84
CA GLN A 11 -10.63 -44.48 18.92
C GLN A 11 -11.12 -44.76 20.34
N GLU A 12 -10.30 -44.47 21.35
CA GLU A 12 -10.58 -44.72 22.75
C GLU A 12 -11.45 -43.63 23.39
N ALA A 13 -11.21 -42.36 23.05
CA ALA A 13 -11.82 -41.22 23.72
C ALA A 13 -12.89 -40.49 22.88
N PHE A 14 -12.76 -40.50 21.54
CA PHE A 14 -13.64 -39.76 20.63
C PHE A 14 -14.01 -40.58 19.37
N PRO A 15 -14.54 -41.81 19.52
CA PRO A 15 -14.73 -42.74 18.39
C PRO A 15 -15.65 -42.18 17.30
N ASN A 16 -16.56 -41.27 17.64
CA ASN A 16 -17.53 -40.67 16.73
C ASN A 16 -17.09 -39.29 16.20
N LEU A 17 -15.86 -38.85 16.45
CA LEU A 17 -15.39 -37.54 16.00
C LEU A 17 -15.27 -37.49 14.48
N LYS A 18 -16.04 -36.58 13.87
CA LYS A 18 -15.93 -36.17 12.48
C LYS A 18 -14.94 -35.01 12.36
N LYS A 19 -13.67 -35.32 12.11
CA LYS A 19 -12.60 -34.31 12.12
C LYS A 19 -12.82 -33.16 11.13
N GLU A 20 -13.55 -33.42 10.04
CA GLU A 20 -13.97 -32.44 9.04
C GLU A 20 -14.87 -31.32 9.60
N GLU A 21 -15.63 -31.57 10.67
CA GLU A 21 -16.50 -30.58 11.33
C GLU A 21 -15.75 -29.74 12.39
N TRP A 22 -14.49 -30.10 12.72
CA TRP A 22 -13.71 -29.53 13.82
C TRP A 22 -12.40 -28.86 13.37
N GLY A 23 -12.28 -28.55 12.08
CA GLY A 23 -11.21 -27.68 11.60
C GLY A 23 -11.40 -26.24 12.07
N PRO A 24 -10.32 -25.44 12.19
CA PRO A 24 -10.44 -24.00 12.39
C PRO A 24 -11.21 -23.36 11.23
N LEU A 25 -11.96 -22.29 11.54
CA LEU A 25 -12.69 -21.49 10.56
C LEU A 25 -11.77 -21.10 9.38
N LYS A 26 -12.33 -21.13 8.17
CA LYS A 26 -11.63 -20.74 6.94
C LYS A 26 -12.04 -19.35 6.52
N ALA A 27 -11.06 -18.54 6.12
CA ALA A 27 -11.30 -17.30 5.40
C ALA A 27 -11.26 -17.58 3.90
N ARG A 28 -12.03 -16.81 3.13
CA ARG A 28 -11.78 -16.64 1.70
C ARG A 28 -10.45 -15.91 1.54
N VAL A 29 -9.65 -16.32 0.56
CA VAL A 29 -8.33 -15.72 0.28
C VAL A 29 -8.29 -15.36 -1.19
N GLU A 30 -7.98 -14.11 -1.47
CA GLU A 30 -7.89 -13.55 -2.81
C GLU A 30 -6.64 -12.68 -2.89
N THR A 31 -6.09 -12.50 -4.08
CA THR A 31 -4.85 -11.74 -4.29
C THR A 31 -5.04 -10.64 -5.29
N TYR A 32 -4.40 -9.49 -5.07
CA TYR A 32 -4.31 -8.43 -6.06
C TYR A 32 -2.83 -8.07 -6.30
N LYS A 33 -2.31 -8.44 -7.48
CA LYS A 33 -0.96 -8.12 -7.97
C LYS A 33 0.16 -8.30 -6.93
N GLY A 34 0.12 -9.41 -6.19
CA GLY A 34 1.12 -9.78 -5.18
C GLY A 34 0.68 -9.57 -3.73
N LEU A 35 -0.30 -8.69 -3.47
CA LEU A 35 -0.89 -8.52 -2.15
C LEU A 35 -1.90 -9.62 -1.85
N ILE A 36 -1.89 -10.13 -0.61
CA ILE A 36 -2.78 -11.21 -0.15
C ILE A 36 -3.84 -10.61 0.78
N PHE A 37 -5.12 -10.78 0.44
CA PHE A 37 -6.25 -10.36 1.26
C PHE A 37 -7.07 -11.56 1.73
N ALA A 38 -7.76 -11.40 2.86
CA ALA A 38 -8.64 -12.43 3.39
C ALA A 38 -9.91 -11.82 3.98
N ASN A 39 -11.04 -12.49 3.76
CA ASN A 39 -12.34 -12.12 4.33
C ASN A 39 -13.06 -13.36 4.87
N TRP A 40 -13.64 -13.25 6.07
CA TRP A 40 -14.39 -14.34 6.70
C TRP A 40 -15.82 -14.45 6.17
N ASP A 41 -16.39 -13.35 5.68
CA ASP A 41 -17.77 -13.27 5.24
C ASP A 41 -17.94 -13.91 3.85
N ALA A 42 -18.77 -14.94 3.78
CA ALA A 42 -19.06 -15.67 2.56
C ALA A 42 -19.96 -14.86 1.60
N ASP A 43 -20.77 -13.95 2.14
CA ASP A 43 -21.74 -13.16 1.37
C ASP A 43 -21.19 -11.79 0.97
N ALA A 44 -20.00 -11.41 1.47
CA ALA A 44 -19.29 -10.21 1.05
C ALA A 44 -18.91 -10.26 -0.43
N PRO A 45 -18.79 -9.11 -1.12
CA PRO A 45 -18.28 -9.06 -2.48
C PRO A 45 -16.88 -9.69 -2.60
N ASP A 46 -16.50 -10.09 -3.82
CA ASP A 46 -15.11 -10.48 -4.12
C ASP A 46 -14.15 -9.29 -3.99
N LEU A 47 -12.85 -9.58 -3.94
CA LEU A 47 -11.82 -8.57 -3.72
C LEU A 47 -11.83 -7.52 -4.83
N GLU A 48 -11.94 -7.94 -6.08
CA GLU A 48 -11.97 -7.04 -7.24
C GLU A 48 -13.12 -6.03 -7.16
N THR A 49 -14.30 -6.48 -6.73
CA THR A 49 -15.48 -5.65 -6.51
C THR A 49 -15.31 -4.76 -5.29
N TYR A 50 -14.75 -5.29 -4.20
CA TYR A 50 -14.49 -4.52 -2.98
C TYR A 50 -13.55 -3.35 -3.24
N LEU A 51 -12.42 -3.59 -3.94
CA LEU A 51 -11.44 -2.57 -4.26
C LEU A 51 -11.98 -1.51 -5.25
N GLY A 52 -12.92 -1.90 -6.11
CA GLY A 52 -13.54 -0.99 -7.09
C GLY A 52 -12.50 -0.22 -7.91
N GLU A 53 -12.72 1.09 -8.07
CA GLU A 53 -11.83 1.97 -8.81
C GLU A 53 -10.51 2.27 -8.09
N ALA A 54 -10.37 1.93 -6.80
CA ALA A 54 -9.12 2.13 -6.07
C ALA A 54 -7.96 1.32 -6.69
N LYS A 55 -8.28 0.20 -7.37
CA LYS A 55 -7.33 -0.59 -8.16
C LYS A 55 -6.49 0.25 -9.12
N PHE A 56 -7.09 1.26 -9.74
CA PHE A 56 -6.39 2.19 -10.63
C PHE A 56 -5.20 2.84 -9.94
N TYR A 57 -5.34 3.21 -8.67
CA TYR A 57 -4.28 3.87 -7.91
C TYR A 57 -3.31 2.85 -7.29
N MET A 58 -3.81 1.67 -6.87
CA MET A 58 -2.93 0.58 -6.42
C MET A 58 -1.89 0.19 -7.50
N ASP A 59 -2.30 0.26 -8.77
CA ASP A 59 -1.44 -0.05 -9.91
C ASP A 59 -0.24 0.87 -10.07
N HIS A 60 -0.30 2.11 -9.55
CA HIS A 60 0.85 3.03 -9.55
C HIS A 60 2.08 2.41 -8.89
N MET A 61 1.87 1.55 -7.87
CA MET A 61 2.93 0.80 -7.19
C MET A 61 3.02 -0.65 -7.71
N LEU A 62 1.88 -1.33 -7.85
CA LEU A 62 1.87 -2.79 -7.99
C LEU A 62 2.02 -3.29 -9.44
N ASP A 63 1.81 -2.44 -10.45
CA ASP A 63 1.75 -2.87 -11.85
C ASP A 63 2.70 -2.12 -12.81
N ARG A 64 3.77 -1.55 -12.26
CA ARG A 64 4.78 -0.81 -13.04
C ARG A 64 5.55 -1.68 -14.04
N THR A 65 5.55 -2.99 -13.86
CA THR A 65 6.20 -3.96 -14.76
C THR A 65 5.45 -5.30 -14.77
N GLU A 66 5.52 -6.00 -15.89
CA GLU A 66 5.11 -7.39 -16.08
C GLU A 66 5.79 -8.38 -15.12
N ALA A 67 6.93 -8.01 -14.53
CA ALA A 67 7.60 -8.83 -13.53
C ALA A 67 6.88 -8.83 -12.16
N GLY A 68 5.96 -7.90 -11.94
CA GLY A 68 5.30 -7.71 -10.64
C GLY A 68 6.22 -7.11 -9.58
N THR A 69 5.89 -7.36 -8.31
CA THR A 69 6.63 -6.87 -7.15
C THR A 69 7.09 -8.03 -6.26
N GLU A 70 8.18 -7.81 -5.53
CA GLU A 70 8.65 -8.72 -4.48
C GLU A 70 8.79 -7.98 -3.15
N ALA A 71 8.54 -8.69 -2.05
CA ALA A 71 8.77 -8.17 -0.71
C ALA A 71 10.22 -8.43 -0.29
N ILE A 72 10.92 -7.38 0.14
CA ILE A 72 12.24 -7.54 0.77
C ILE A 72 12.06 -8.41 2.03
N PRO A 73 12.89 -9.47 2.24
CA PRO A 73 12.72 -10.35 3.40
C PRO A 73 12.84 -9.62 4.74
N GLY A 74 11.76 -9.66 5.52
CA GLY A 74 11.70 -9.10 6.88
C GLY A 74 10.40 -8.33 7.12
N VAL A 75 9.78 -8.52 8.29
CA VAL A 75 8.58 -7.78 8.70
C VAL A 75 8.87 -7.10 10.04
N GLN A 76 8.91 -5.78 10.04
CA GLN A 76 9.03 -4.99 11.26
C GLN A 76 7.68 -4.97 12.00
N LYS A 77 7.69 -5.23 13.32
CA LYS A 77 6.48 -5.26 14.17
C LYS A 77 6.72 -4.42 15.42
N TRP A 78 5.81 -3.50 15.72
CA TRP A 78 5.85 -2.63 16.90
C TRP A 78 4.42 -2.31 17.36
N VAL A 79 4.27 -1.65 18.52
CA VAL A 79 2.97 -1.29 19.10
C VAL A 79 2.88 0.23 19.26
N ILE A 80 1.80 0.83 18.76
CA ILE A 80 1.46 2.24 18.97
C ILE A 80 0.13 2.30 19.75
N PRO A 81 0.08 2.96 20.93
CA PRO A 81 -1.14 3.06 21.74
C PRO A 81 -2.09 4.14 21.20
N CYS A 82 -2.61 3.94 20.00
CA CYS A 82 -3.58 4.84 19.37
C CYS A 82 -4.74 4.05 18.75
N ASN A 83 -5.80 4.76 18.34
CA ASN A 83 -6.87 4.12 17.58
C ASN A 83 -6.40 3.86 16.13
N TRP A 84 -6.66 2.66 15.61
CA TRP A 84 -6.26 2.26 14.25
C TRP A 84 -6.76 3.22 13.16
N LYS A 85 -7.91 3.89 13.38
CA LYS A 85 -8.48 4.84 12.43
C LYS A 85 -7.57 6.03 12.16
N LEU A 86 -6.73 6.43 13.12
CA LEU A 86 -5.82 7.57 12.92
C LEU A 86 -4.77 7.24 11.86
N ALA A 87 -4.17 6.04 11.92
CA ALA A 87 -3.20 5.62 10.91
C ALA A 87 -3.87 5.38 9.55
N ALA A 88 -5.03 4.72 9.54
CA ALA A 88 -5.77 4.47 8.30
C ALA A 88 -6.23 5.77 7.62
N GLU A 89 -6.81 6.70 8.37
CA GLU A 89 -7.29 7.98 7.83
C GLU A 89 -6.14 8.86 7.35
N GLN A 90 -5.02 8.89 8.10
CA GLN A 90 -3.85 9.66 7.71
C GLN A 90 -3.29 9.20 6.35
N PHE A 91 -3.20 7.89 6.12
CA PHE A 91 -2.77 7.35 4.82
C PHE A 91 -3.86 7.41 3.75
N ALA A 92 -5.14 7.49 4.11
CA ALA A 92 -6.23 7.64 3.15
C ALA A 92 -6.32 9.07 2.57
N SER A 93 -6.06 10.10 3.37
CA SER A 93 -6.45 11.49 3.00
C SER A 93 -5.54 12.60 3.54
N ASP A 94 -4.63 12.33 4.48
CA ASP A 94 -3.90 13.40 5.17
C ASP A 94 -2.52 13.68 4.56
N MET A 95 -2.44 14.15 3.31
CA MET A 95 -1.19 14.80 2.85
C MET A 95 -0.90 16.09 3.65
N TYR A 96 -1.93 16.65 4.26
CA TYR A 96 -1.87 17.94 4.94
C TYR A 96 -0.89 17.95 6.12
N HIS A 97 -0.81 16.89 6.93
CA HIS A 97 0.19 16.82 8.01
C HIS A 97 1.63 16.87 7.48
N ALA A 98 1.90 16.20 6.35
CA ALA A 98 3.22 16.12 5.76
C ALA A 98 3.66 17.44 5.13
N ALA A 99 2.72 18.15 4.50
CA ALA A 99 2.96 19.44 3.86
C ALA A 99 3.08 20.60 4.85
N THR A 100 2.80 20.38 6.15
CA THR A 100 2.80 21.44 7.17
C THR A 100 3.96 21.29 8.13
N THR A 101 3.76 20.65 9.27
CA THR A 101 4.74 20.68 10.37
C THR A 101 5.21 19.31 10.82
N ALA A 102 4.48 18.24 10.48
CA ALA A 102 4.74 16.92 11.06
C ALA A 102 6.11 16.35 10.65
N HIS A 103 6.55 16.63 9.42
CA HIS A 103 7.76 16.03 8.84
C HIS A 103 8.89 17.02 8.55
N LEU A 104 8.85 18.25 9.05
CA LEU A 104 9.92 19.24 8.81
C LEU A 104 11.31 18.69 9.18
N SER A 105 11.43 18.02 10.33
CA SER A 105 12.69 17.40 10.76
C SER A 105 13.09 16.19 9.90
N GLY A 106 12.12 15.44 9.39
CA GLY A 106 12.36 14.30 8.49
C GLY A 106 12.84 14.76 7.11
N ILE A 107 12.25 15.83 6.57
CA ILE A 107 12.70 16.46 5.33
C ILE A 107 14.14 16.96 5.51
N LEU A 108 14.41 17.71 6.59
CA LEU A 108 15.75 18.22 6.89
C LEU A 108 16.80 17.10 6.97
N ALA A 109 16.45 15.95 7.54
CA ALA A 109 17.35 14.80 7.63
C ALA A 109 17.67 14.14 6.27
N GLY A 110 16.82 14.34 5.26
CA GLY A 110 17.01 13.81 3.90
C GLY A 110 17.68 14.79 2.93
N LEU A 111 17.83 16.06 3.30
CA LEU A 111 18.48 17.07 2.46
C LEU A 111 20.02 16.93 2.53
N PRO A 112 20.74 17.34 1.46
CA PRO A 112 22.20 17.53 1.52
C PRO A 112 22.56 18.53 2.63
N GLU A 113 23.75 18.38 3.23
CA GLU A 113 24.21 19.25 4.33
C GLU A 113 24.24 20.74 3.96
N GLU A 114 24.40 21.05 2.66
CA GLU A 114 24.49 22.41 2.16
C GLU A 114 23.12 23.06 1.84
N VAL A 115 22.01 22.34 1.98
CA VAL A 115 20.66 22.83 1.63
C VAL A 115 19.86 23.12 2.89
N ASP A 116 19.43 24.37 3.06
CA ASP A 116 18.51 24.75 4.15
C ASP A 116 17.07 24.40 3.77
N ILE A 117 16.25 24.04 4.76
CA ILE A 117 14.83 23.76 4.56
C ILE A 117 14.07 25.00 4.05
N THR A 118 14.55 26.22 4.32
CA THR A 118 13.95 27.45 3.78
C THR A 118 14.11 27.56 2.26
N ASP A 119 15.06 26.83 1.68
CA ASP A 119 15.31 26.81 0.24
C ASP A 119 14.50 25.72 -0.49
N VAL A 120 13.75 24.90 0.26
CA VAL A 120 12.91 23.83 -0.27
C VAL A 120 11.45 24.27 -0.27
N ALA A 121 10.92 24.59 -1.45
CA ALA A 121 9.50 24.85 -1.60
C ALA A 121 8.71 23.54 -1.48
N PRO A 122 7.68 23.46 -0.61
CA PRO A 122 6.82 22.29 -0.58
C PRO A 122 6.00 22.22 -1.88
N PRO A 123 5.78 21.02 -2.44
CA PRO A 123 4.91 20.87 -3.59
C PRO A 123 3.48 21.32 -3.25
N THR A 124 2.85 22.07 -4.16
CA THR A 124 1.50 22.63 -3.96
C THR A 124 0.47 22.10 -4.93
N THR A 125 0.89 21.38 -5.98
CA THR A 125 0.02 20.85 -7.02
C THR A 125 -0.13 19.35 -6.84
N GLY A 126 -1.35 18.91 -6.57
CA GLY A 126 -1.67 17.49 -6.37
C GLY A 126 -3.16 17.24 -6.45
N ILE A 127 -3.53 15.97 -6.41
CA ILE A 127 -4.93 15.53 -6.38
C ILE A 127 -5.14 14.51 -5.28
N GLN A 128 -6.39 14.41 -4.84
CA GLN A 128 -6.83 13.40 -3.90
C GLN A 128 -8.06 12.68 -4.46
N PHE A 129 -8.03 11.37 -4.37
CA PHE A 129 -9.09 10.47 -4.77
C PHE A 129 -9.83 9.93 -3.56
N ARG A 130 -11.15 9.84 -3.71
CA ARG A 130 -12.04 9.11 -2.82
C ARG A 130 -12.77 8.06 -3.65
N ALA A 131 -12.73 6.81 -3.21
CA ALA A 131 -13.47 5.75 -3.87
C ALA A 131 -14.98 6.01 -3.81
N PRO A 132 -15.73 5.75 -4.90
CA PRO A 132 -17.20 5.86 -4.91
C PRO A 132 -17.88 5.00 -3.84
N TRP A 133 -17.25 3.88 -3.48
CA TRP A 133 -17.69 2.94 -2.44
C TRP A 133 -16.46 2.39 -1.68
N GLY A 134 -16.67 1.78 -0.51
CA GLY A 134 -15.61 1.07 0.24
C GLY A 134 -14.77 1.94 1.17
N GLY A 135 -14.72 3.26 0.95
CA GLY A 135 -14.03 4.21 1.82
C GLY A 135 -12.52 4.35 1.56
N HIS A 136 -12.02 3.74 0.49
CA HIS A 136 -10.62 3.85 0.07
C HIS A 136 -10.26 5.28 -0.36
N GLY A 137 -9.00 5.65 -0.17
CA GLY A 137 -8.50 6.97 -0.51
C GLY A 137 -7.02 6.95 -0.87
N THR A 138 -6.63 7.85 -1.76
CA THR A 138 -5.23 8.14 -2.07
C THR A 138 -5.04 9.62 -2.37
N GLY A 139 -3.85 10.16 -2.11
CA GLY A 139 -3.47 11.50 -2.54
C GLY A 139 -2.00 11.55 -2.93
N PHE A 140 -1.68 12.45 -3.86
CA PHE A 140 -0.32 12.56 -4.42
C PHE A 140 -0.08 13.94 -5.04
N TYR A 141 1.19 14.30 -5.12
CA TYR A 141 1.64 15.46 -5.88
C TYR A 141 1.91 15.09 -7.34
N ILE A 142 1.82 16.08 -8.22
CA ILE A 142 2.03 15.92 -9.66
C ILE A 142 3.12 16.89 -10.11
N ASN A 143 4.08 16.39 -10.90
CA ASN A 143 5.12 17.19 -11.56
C ASN A 143 6.10 17.93 -10.63
N ASP A 144 6.24 17.47 -9.38
CA ASP A 144 7.24 18.00 -8.45
C ASP A 144 7.95 16.85 -7.69
N PRO A 145 9.21 16.53 -8.05
CA PRO A 145 9.94 15.45 -7.41
C PRO A 145 10.56 15.84 -6.06
N ALA A 146 10.46 17.09 -5.60
CA ALA A 146 11.21 17.58 -4.44
C ALA A 146 10.97 16.74 -3.17
N LEU A 147 9.70 16.44 -2.87
CA LEU A 147 9.37 15.63 -1.69
C LEU A 147 9.81 14.17 -1.85
N LEU A 148 9.65 13.58 -3.04
CA LEU A 148 10.14 12.23 -3.33
C LEU A 148 11.67 12.16 -3.19
N LEU A 149 12.38 13.17 -3.67
CA LEU A 149 13.83 13.29 -3.60
C LEU A 149 14.30 13.39 -2.14
N ALA A 150 13.66 14.24 -1.32
CA ALA A 150 14.00 14.38 0.10
C ALA A 150 13.79 13.07 0.87
N ILE A 151 12.78 12.26 0.53
CA ILE A 151 12.48 11.01 1.24
C ILE A 151 13.37 9.85 0.78
N THR A 152 13.59 9.73 -0.53
CA THR A 152 14.16 8.51 -1.14
C THR A 152 15.56 8.70 -1.72
N GLY A 153 16.03 9.94 -1.83
CA GLY A 153 17.28 10.30 -2.48
C GLY A 153 17.23 10.20 -4.01
N PRO A 154 18.29 10.66 -4.68
CA PRO A 154 18.29 10.89 -6.13
C PRO A 154 18.17 9.62 -6.96
N LYS A 155 18.78 8.51 -6.52
CA LYS A 155 18.77 7.25 -7.27
C LYS A 155 17.36 6.66 -7.42
N ILE A 156 16.57 6.69 -6.35
CA ILE A 156 15.21 6.15 -6.35
C ILE A 156 14.28 7.12 -7.07
N ALA A 157 14.42 8.44 -6.86
CA ALA A 157 13.65 9.44 -7.58
C ALA A 157 13.87 9.34 -9.10
N GLU A 158 15.13 9.19 -9.55
CA GLU A 158 15.48 9.00 -10.96
C GLU A 158 14.85 7.71 -11.52
N TYR A 159 15.01 6.56 -10.85
CA TYR A 159 14.39 5.30 -11.27
C TYR A 159 12.86 5.38 -11.43
N ASN A 160 12.18 6.13 -10.55
CA ASN A 160 10.72 6.26 -10.58
C ASN A 160 10.23 7.20 -11.68
N THR A 161 11.02 8.20 -12.06
CA THR A 161 10.55 9.32 -12.91
C THR A 161 11.22 9.37 -14.27
N GLN A 162 12.32 8.66 -14.49
CA GLN A 162 13.14 8.76 -15.69
C GLN A 162 13.62 7.38 -16.18
N GLY A 163 14.00 7.36 -17.45
CA GLY A 163 14.60 6.19 -18.09
C GLY A 163 13.62 5.04 -18.37
N PRO A 164 14.15 3.89 -18.83
CA PRO A 164 13.34 2.81 -19.40
C PRO A 164 12.32 2.20 -18.42
N ALA A 165 12.61 2.22 -17.12
CA ALA A 165 11.70 1.67 -16.11
C ALA A 165 10.48 2.58 -15.91
N ALA A 166 10.67 3.90 -15.85
CA ALA A 166 9.59 4.86 -15.77
C ALA A 166 8.76 4.88 -17.07
N GLU A 167 9.41 4.83 -18.23
CA GLU A 167 8.73 4.72 -19.53
C GLU A 167 7.83 3.48 -19.61
N LYS A 168 8.36 2.32 -19.21
CA LYS A 168 7.58 1.08 -19.13
C LYS A 168 6.39 1.21 -18.17
N ALA A 169 6.57 1.83 -17.01
CA ALA A 169 5.47 2.09 -16.09
C ALA A 169 4.42 3.00 -16.72
N SER A 170 4.82 4.06 -17.42
CA SER A 170 3.92 4.96 -18.15
C SER A 170 3.13 4.24 -19.24
N GLU A 171 3.76 3.33 -19.99
CA GLU A 171 3.08 2.49 -20.98
C GLU A 171 2.01 1.60 -20.33
N ARG A 172 2.37 0.88 -19.27
CA ARG A 172 1.45 -0.04 -18.56
C ARG A 172 0.30 0.70 -17.89
N LEU A 173 0.58 1.85 -17.27
CA LEU A 173 -0.41 2.69 -16.62
C LEU A 173 -1.15 3.60 -17.62
N GLY A 174 -0.83 3.53 -18.91
CA GLY A 174 -1.49 4.27 -19.98
C GLY A 174 -1.35 5.80 -19.88
N SER A 175 -0.37 6.31 -19.12
CA SER A 175 -0.14 7.74 -18.93
C SER A 175 1.28 8.03 -18.43
N ILE A 176 1.92 9.01 -19.07
CA ILE A 176 3.20 9.57 -18.59
C ILE A 176 3.03 10.13 -17.18
N GLU A 177 1.92 10.82 -16.92
CA GLU A 177 1.63 11.41 -15.60
C GLU A 177 1.65 10.34 -14.51
N ARG A 178 0.94 9.23 -14.73
CA ARG A 178 0.85 8.12 -13.77
C ARG A 178 2.15 7.34 -13.60
N GLY A 179 2.89 7.14 -14.69
CA GLY A 179 4.12 6.35 -14.64
C GLY A 179 5.33 7.09 -14.06
N ALA A 180 5.38 8.42 -14.25
CA ALA A 180 6.60 9.19 -14.05
C ALA A 180 6.43 10.55 -13.34
N GLN A 181 5.19 11.05 -13.12
CA GLN A 181 4.96 12.39 -12.55
C GLN A 181 4.20 12.38 -11.23
N VAL A 182 3.54 11.27 -10.89
CA VAL A 182 2.96 11.02 -9.56
C VAL A 182 4.10 10.86 -8.55
N THR A 183 4.05 11.65 -7.49
CA THR A 183 5.09 11.68 -6.45
C THR A 183 4.47 11.71 -5.06
N ALA A 184 5.17 11.10 -4.10
CA ALA A 184 4.78 11.01 -2.69
C ALA A 184 3.33 10.55 -2.50
N GLU A 185 2.89 9.52 -3.23
CA GLU A 185 1.54 8.97 -3.08
C GLU A 185 1.35 8.30 -1.72
N HIS A 186 0.25 8.61 -1.04
CA HIS A 186 -0.23 7.92 0.15
C HIS A 186 -1.57 7.26 -0.15
N MET A 187 -1.80 6.04 0.34
CA MET A 187 -3.03 5.31 0.03
C MET A 187 -3.49 4.42 1.19
N THR A 188 -4.80 4.27 1.33
CA THR A 188 -5.44 3.23 2.15
C THR A 188 -6.53 2.53 1.36
N ILE A 189 -6.49 1.20 1.43
CA ILE A 189 -7.59 0.30 1.09
C ILE A 189 -8.35 0.00 2.37
#